data_AF-A0A1E4TUJ1-F1
#
_entry.id   AF-A0A1E4TUJ1-F1
#
_cell.length_a   1.000
_cell.length_b   1.000
_cell.length_c   1.000
_cell.angle_alpha   90.00
_cell.angle_beta   90.00
_cell.angle_gamma   90.00
#
_symmetry.space_group_name_H-M   'P 1'
#
loop_
_entity.id
_entity.type
_entity.pdbx_description
1 polymer ?
#
loop_
_entity_poly.entity_id
_entity_poly.type
_entity_poly.pdbx_seq_one_letter_code
_entity_poly.pdbx_strand_id
1 'polypeptide(L)'
;RKLRKIDPNRKPKKPIDKYIWLAGHFATLFFSLVYFGYYFTFSSRRSIIAKISYKIVLLGIIFAYSVSMKSTFGKVPPGYFTLLSTDNFQYLLLSFVWLFNRNSAFKILPYFIISILQISDHFKIDAILKYEFEFKLIIEYNELFLFVLLTFDTLLCRGTSGYALVMFAAFFSLKIMFNDNIRQFIYSFVVRLDGVMSKQKNEKILTLWTDIKNFLDKKK
;
A
#
# COMPACT_ATOMS: atom_id res chain seq x y z
N ARG A 1 -46.34 -7.25 -7.43
CA ARG A 1 -44.88 -7.52 -7.57
C ARG A 1 -44.72 -8.65 -8.61
N LYS A 2 -44.46 -8.36 -9.89
CA LYS A 2 -44.31 -9.40 -10.93
C LYS A 2 -42.96 -10.11 -10.71
N LEU A 3 -43.01 -11.41 -10.41
CA LEU A 3 -41.83 -12.27 -10.35
C LEU A 3 -41.20 -12.32 -11.74
N ARG A 4 -39.94 -11.86 -11.84
CA ARG A 4 -39.18 -11.83 -13.09
C ARG A 4 -38.87 -13.30 -13.46
N LYS A 5 -39.52 -13.82 -14.51
CA LYS A 5 -39.20 -15.14 -15.07
C LYS A 5 -37.72 -15.16 -15.43
N ILE A 6 -36.96 -16.03 -14.78
CA ILE A 6 -35.54 -16.27 -15.10
C ILE A 6 -35.55 -17.08 -16.40
N ASP A 7 -35.00 -16.48 -17.47
CA ASP A 7 -34.87 -17.15 -18.77
C ASP A 7 -33.96 -18.39 -18.62
N PRO A 8 -34.48 -19.61 -18.84
CA PRO A 8 -33.73 -20.86 -18.66
C PRO A 8 -32.60 -21.03 -19.69
N ASN A 9 -32.61 -20.26 -20.78
CA ASN A 9 -31.56 -20.28 -21.81
C ASN A 9 -30.50 -19.19 -21.61
N ARG A 10 -30.59 -18.42 -20.52
CA ARG A 10 -29.61 -17.37 -20.23
C ARG A 10 -28.30 -18.00 -19.79
N LYS A 11 -27.35 -18.09 -20.74
CA LYS A 11 -25.97 -18.50 -20.45
C LYS A 11 -25.45 -17.70 -19.24
N PRO A 12 -24.84 -18.35 -18.24
CA PRO A 12 -24.29 -17.65 -17.09
C PRO A 12 -23.29 -16.60 -17.59
N LYS A 13 -23.38 -15.37 -17.08
CA LYS A 13 -22.41 -14.33 -17.42
C LYS A 13 -21.02 -14.87 -17.07
N LYS A 14 -20.13 -14.95 -18.06
CA LYS A 14 -18.73 -15.34 -17.83
C LYS A 14 -18.16 -14.46 -16.73
N PRO A 15 -17.43 -15.00 -15.74
CA PRO A 15 -16.88 -14.24 -14.63
C PRO A 15 -15.63 -13.47 -15.08
N ILE A 16 -15.78 -12.57 -16.05
CA ILE A 16 -14.69 -11.77 -16.64
C ILE A 16 -13.94 -10.99 -15.55
N ASP A 17 -14.69 -10.45 -14.59
CA ASP A 17 -14.14 -9.73 -13.44
C ASP A 17 -13.13 -10.59 -12.66
N LYS A 18 -13.41 -11.88 -12.42
CA LYS A 18 -12.50 -12.81 -11.74
C LYS A 18 -11.18 -12.97 -12.49
N TYR A 19 -11.24 -13.10 -13.82
CA TYR A 19 -10.03 -13.26 -14.64
C TYR A 19 -9.20 -11.97 -14.70
N ILE A 20 -9.83 -10.80 -14.75
CA ILE A 20 -9.13 -9.51 -14.70
C ILE A 20 -8.42 -9.35 -13.35
N TRP A 21 -9.12 -9.66 -12.25
CA TRP A 21 -8.57 -9.60 -10.91
C TRP A 21 -7.36 -10.54 -10.77
N LEU A 22 -7.50 -11.78 -11.23
CA LEU A 22 -6.45 -12.79 -11.16
C LEU A 22 -5.23 -12.42 -12.02
N ALA A 23 -5.48 -11.97 -13.26
CA ALA A 23 -4.43 -11.51 -14.16
C ALA A 23 -3.68 -10.30 -13.59
N GLY A 24 -4.39 -9.36 -12.95
CA GLY A 24 -3.79 -8.20 -12.30
C GLY A 24 -2.83 -8.59 -11.18
N HIS A 25 -3.23 -9.49 -10.27
CA HIS A 25 -2.34 -9.98 -9.21
C HIS A 25 -1.18 -10.82 -9.75
N PHE A 26 -1.40 -11.71 -10.72
CA PHE A 26 -0.30 -12.49 -11.31
C PHE A 26 0.72 -11.61 -12.04
N ALA A 27 0.25 -10.62 -12.81
CA ALA A 27 1.13 -9.65 -13.44
C ALA A 27 1.92 -8.87 -12.38
N THR A 28 1.26 -8.45 -11.31
CA THR A 28 1.92 -7.77 -10.19
C THR A 28 3.02 -8.63 -9.58
N LEU A 29 2.77 -9.91 -9.31
CA LEU A 29 3.79 -10.82 -8.77
C LEU A 29 4.97 -11.00 -9.73
N PHE A 30 4.69 -11.37 -10.98
CA PHE A 30 5.72 -11.67 -11.96
C PHE A 30 6.62 -10.46 -12.25
N PHE A 31 6.02 -9.31 -12.57
CA PHE A 31 6.78 -8.11 -12.91
C PHE A 31 7.43 -7.45 -11.68
N SER A 32 6.90 -7.67 -10.47
CA SER A 32 7.60 -7.25 -9.24
C SER A 32 8.87 -8.04 -9.04
N LEU A 33 8.86 -9.36 -9.25
CA LEU A 33 10.07 -10.19 -9.17
C LEU A 33 11.12 -9.76 -10.19
N VAL A 34 10.71 -9.51 -11.44
CA VAL A 34 11.62 -8.96 -12.48
C VAL A 34 12.20 -7.63 -12.03
N TYR A 35 11.38 -6.70 -11.54
CA TYR A 35 11.86 -5.41 -11.05
C TYR A 35 12.82 -5.55 -9.86
N PHE A 36 12.51 -6.40 -8.89
CA PHE A 36 13.37 -6.65 -7.73
C PHE A 36 14.71 -7.25 -8.15
N GLY A 37 14.74 -8.18 -9.11
CA GLY A 37 15.99 -8.69 -9.68
C GLY A 37 16.88 -7.57 -10.26
N TYR A 38 16.28 -6.65 -11.02
CA TYR A 38 17.01 -5.46 -11.51
C TYR A 38 17.38 -4.46 -10.41
N TYR A 39 16.59 -4.40 -9.33
CA TYR A 39 16.88 -3.53 -8.19
C TYR A 39 18.10 -4.02 -7.41
N PHE A 40 18.19 -5.33 -7.13
CA PHE A 40 19.33 -5.92 -6.41
C PHE A 40 20.62 -5.92 -7.23
N THR A 41 20.53 -5.99 -8.56
CA THR A 41 21.70 -5.84 -9.46
C THR A 41 22.08 -4.38 -9.72
N PHE A 42 21.50 -3.43 -8.98
CA PHE A 42 21.70 -1.97 -9.12
C PHE A 42 21.49 -1.42 -10.54
N SER A 43 20.79 -2.17 -11.38
CA SER A 43 20.59 -1.88 -12.80
C SER A 43 19.19 -1.32 -13.11
N SER A 44 18.32 -1.24 -12.10
CA SER A 44 16.92 -0.78 -12.22
C SER A 44 16.76 0.64 -12.78
N ARG A 45 17.72 1.55 -12.53
CA ARG A 45 17.65 2.92 -13.05
C ARG A 45 17.98 3.01 -14.55
N ARG A 46 18.85 2.12 -15.03
CA ARG A 46 19.35 2.10 -16.42
C ARG A 46 18.48 1.24 -17.33
N SER A 47 18.01 0.10 -16.81
CA SER A 47 17.25 -0.87 -17.59
C SER A 47 15.83 -0.38 -17.96
N ILE A 48 15.52 -0.40 -19.26
CA ILE A 48 14.17 -0.13 -19.78
C ILE A 48 13.20 -1.22 -19.32
N ILE A 49 13.64 -2.48 -19.27
CA ILE A 49 12.84 -3.63 -18.82
C ILE A 49 12.38 -3.42 -17.38
N ALA A 50 13.26 -2.93 -16.50
CA ALA A 50 12.89 -2.60 -15.12
C ALA A 50 11.84 -1.48 -15.07
N LYS A 51 12.02 -0.42 -15.88
CA LYS A 51 11.04 0.69 -15.93
C LYS A 51 9.67 0.23 -16.41
N ILE A 52 9.62 -0.58 -17.46
CA ILE A 52 8.36 -1.15 -17.99
C ILE A 52 7.72 -2.08 -16.97
N SER A 53 8.50 -3.00 -16.39
CA SER A 53 8.02 -3.93 -15.36
C SER A 53 7.38 -3.19 -14.20
N TYR A 54 8.02 -2.13 -13.70
CA TYR A 54 7.46 -1.27 -12.64
C TYR A 54 6.09 -0.67 -13.03
N LYS A 55 5.92 -0.19 -14.27
CA LYS A 55 4.63 0.35 -14.71
C LYS A 55 3.58 -0.74 -14.87
N ILE A 56 3.94 -1.93 -15.36
CA ILE A 56 3.02 -3.07 -15.48
C ILE A 56 2.53 -3.53 -14.10
N VAL A 57 3.41 -3.56 -13.09
CA VAL A 57 3.02 -3.84 -11.69
C VAL A 57 1.91 -2.90 -11.24
N LEU A 58 2.10 -1.59 -11.43
CA LEU A 58 1.11 -0.59 -11.01
C LEU A 58 -0.20 -0.70 -11.81
N LEU A 59 -0.13 -0.95 -13.12
CA LEU A 59 -1.34 -1.18 -13.93
C LEU A 59 -2.09 -2.45 -13.49
N GLY A 60 -1.37 -3.54 -13.20
CA GLY A 60 -1.94 -4.79 -12.70
C GLY A 60 -2.72 -4.58 -11.40
N ILE A 61 -2.14 -3.80 -10.47
CA ILE A 61 -2.81 -3.39 -9.23
C ILE A 61 -4.04 -2.53 -9.51
N ILE A 62 -3.95 -1.53 -10.41
CA ILE A 62 -5.10 -0.69 -10.75
C ILE A 62 -6.27 -1.56 -11.22
N PHE A 63 -6.01 -2.53 -12.11
CA PHE A 63 -7.05 -3.45 -12.58
C PHE A 63 -7.59 -4.35 -11.47
N ALA A 64 -6.71 -4.98 -10.68
CA ALA A 64 -7.11 -5.88 -9.61
C ALA A 64 -7.98 -5.16 -8.56
N TYR A 65 -7.53 -4.02 -8.07
CA TYR A 65 -8.26 -3.25 -7.06
C TYR A 65 -9.52 -2.60 -7.62
N SER A 66 -9.55 -2.19 -8.90
CA SER A 66 -10.80 -1.71 -9.52
C SER A 66 -11.88 -2.79 -9.53
N VAL A 67 -11.51 -4.04 -9.81
CA VAL A 67 -12.43 -5.18 -9.71
C VAL A 67 -12.83 -5.45 -8.26
N SER A 68 -11.87 -5.44 -7.32
CA SER A 68 -12.17 -5.63 -5.90
C SER A 68 -13.18 -4.58 -5.40
N MET A 69 -13.00 -3.30 -5.76
CA MET A 69 -13.93 -2.23 -5.39
C MET A 69 -15.32 -2.41 -5.97
N LYS A 70 -15.41 -2.80 -7.25
CA LYS A 70 -16.68 -3.16 -7.88
C LYS A 70 -17.35 -4.34 -7.18
N SER A 71 -16.57 -5.32 -6.72
CA SER A 71 -17.10 -6.50 -6.01
C SER A 71 -17.57 -6.15 -4.59
N THR A 72 -16.84 -5.28 -3.88
CA THR A 72 -17.17 -4.89 -2.49
C THR A 72 -18.41 -4.01 -2.43
N PHE A 73 -18.53 -3.01 -3.32
CA PHE A 73 -19.61 -2.02 -3.27
C PHE A 73 -20.74 -2.28 -4.28
N GLY A 74 -20.55 -3.20 -5.21
CA GLY A 74 -21.54 -3.53 -6.22
C GLY A 74 -21.81 -2.35 -7.17
N LYS A 75 -23.09 -2.05 -7.41
CA LYS A 75 -23.52 -1.00 -8.36
C LYS A 75 -23.80 0.35 -7.71
N VAL A 76 -23.91 0.39 -6.38
CA VAL A 76 -24.22 1.62 -5.65
C VAL A 76 -22.90 2.14 -5.07
N PRO A 77 -22.39 3.28 -5.55
CA PRO A 77 -21.16 3.81 -5.01
C PRO A 77 -21.38 4.18 -3.53
N PRO A 78 -20.45 3.80 -2.64
CA PRO A 78 -20.50 4.22 -1.25
C PRO A 78 -20.24 5.73 -1.15
N GLY A 79 -20.57 6.33 -0.01
CA GLY A 79 -20.18 7.72 0.26
C GLY A 79 -18.66 7.91 0.18
N TYR A 80 -18.20 9.11 -0.18
CA TYR A 80 -16.77 9.40 -0.37
C TYR A 80 -15.91 9.06 0.87
N PHE A 81 -16.44 9.34 2.06
CA PHE A 81 -15.76 9.02 3.32
C PHE A 81 -15.58 7.51 3.52
N THR A 82 -16.61 6.71 3.21
CA THR A 82 -16.55 5.25 3.28
C THR A 82 -15.58 4.68 2.25
N LEU A 83 -15.47 5.29 1.07
CA LEU A 83 -14.51 4.86 0.05
C LEU A 83 -13.08 5.13 0.53
N LEU A 84 -12.81 6.34 1.01
CA LEU A 84 -11.50 6.77 1.53
C LEU A 84 -11.07 6.00 2.78
N SER A 85 -11.99 5.47 3.58
CA SER A 85 -11.66 4.67 4.76
C SER A 85 -11.24 3.23 4.42
N THR A 86 -11.44 2.76 3.18
CA THR A 86 -11.02 1.41 2.80
C THR A 86 -9.56 1.37 2.33
N ASP A 87 -8.78 0.45 2.90
CA ASP A 87 -7.37 0.22 2.51
C ASP A 87 -7.25 -0.06 1.01
N ASN A 88 -8.16 -0.86 0.45
CA ASN A 88 -8.17 -1.20 -0.97
C ASN A 88 -8.25 0.04 -1.87
N PHE A 89 -9.07 1.02 -1.52
CA PHE A 89 -9.19 2.25 -2.29
C PHE A 89 -7.97 3.15 -2.11
N GLN A 90 -7.42 3.23 -0.89
CA GLN A 90 -6.19 3.97 -0.64
C GLN A 90 -5.02 3.40 -1.46
N TYR A 91 -4.85 2.08 -1.49
CA TYR A 91 -3.82 1.42 -2.31
C TYR A 91 -4.04 1.63 -3.81
N LEU A 92 -5.30 1.61 -4.27
CA LEU A 92 -5.65 1.95 -5.64
C LEU A 92 -5.22 3.37 -5.99
N LEU A 93 -5.62 4.37 -5.21
CA LEU A 93 -5.23 5.76 -5.45
C LEU A 93 -3.72 5.96 -5.41
N LEU A 94 -3.06 5.32 -4.44
CA LEU A 94 -1.63 5.41 -4.30
C LEU A 94 -0.89 4.78 -5.50
N SER A 95 -1.44 3.74 -6.12
CA SER A 95 -0.87 3.14 -7.33
C SER A 95 -0.90 4.10 -8.53
N PHE A 96 -1.96 4.92 -8.65
CA PHE A 96 -2.00 6.02 -9.61
C PHE A 96 -0.94 7.09 -9.32
N VAL A 97 -0.77 7.49 -8.06
CA VAL A 97 0.28 8.43 -7.67
C VAL A 97 1.66 7.88 -8.03
N TRP A 98 1.89 6.59 -7.85
CA TRP A 98 3.17 5.94 -8.18
C TRP A 98 3.44 5.81 -9.67
N LEU A 99 2.42 5.82 -10.53
CA LEU A 99 2.60 5.78 -11.98
C LEU A 99 3.35 7.01 -12.50
N PHE A 100 3.13 8.18 -11.92
CA PHE A 100 3.74 9.43 -12.38
C PHE A 100 5.00 9.81 -11.60
N ASN A 101 5.36 9.04 -10.56
CA ASN A 101 6.50 9.32 -9.72
C ASN A 101 7.74 8.47 -10.07
N ARG A 102 8.90 8.88 -9.54
CA ARG A 102 10.15 8.11 -9.63
C ARG A 102 9.97 6.68 -9.12
N ASN A 103 10.45 5.72 -9.90
CA ASN A 103 10.37 4.29 -9.56
C ASN A 103 11.18 3.99 -8.28
N SER A 104 10.61 3.19 -7.39
CA SER A 104 11.26 2.74 -6.15
C SER A 104 10.74 1.36 -5.75
N ALA A 105 11.63 0.45 -5.36
CA ALA A 105 11.26 -0.87 -4.88
C ALA A 105 10.32 -0.80 -3.67
N PHE A 106 10.56 0.15 -2.76
CA PHE A 106 9.74 0.34 -1.56
C PHE A 106 8.31 0.76 -1.88
N LYS A 107 8.04 1.36 -3.07
CA LYS A 107 6.67 1.69 -3.49
C LYS A 107 5.90 0.46 -3.94
N ILE A 108 6.56 -0.52 -4.56
CA ILE A 108 5.89 -1.72 -5.09
C ILE A 108 5.85 -2.88 -4.09
N LEU A 109 6.71 -2.87 -3.06
CA LEU A 109 6.82 -3.95 -2.09
C LEU A 109 5.48 -4.27 -1.38
N PRO A 110 4.69 -3.29 -0.91
CA PRO A 110 3.38 -3.57 -0.33
C PRO A 110 2.46 -4.31 -1.30
N TYR A 111 2.40 -3.84 -2.55
CA TYR A 111 1.55 -4.43 -3.58
C TYR A 111 1.94 -5.86 -3.94
N PHE A 112 3.24 -6.16 -3.93
CA PHE A 112 3.75 -7.50 -4.13
C PHE A 112 3.28 -8.44 -3.02
N ILE A 113 3.49 -8.05 -1.75
CA ILE A 113 3.07 -8.85 -0.58
C ILE A 113 1.56 -9.02 -0.56
N ILE A 114 0.79 -7.96 -0.79
CA ILE A 114 -0.67 -8.06 -0.85
C ILE A 114 -1.11 -8.99 -1.97
N SER A 115 -0.47 -8.94 -3.15
CA SER A 115 -0.81 -9.87 -4.24
C SER A 115 -0.49 -11.33 -3.90
N ILE A 116 0.56 -11.59 -3.12
CA ILE A 116 0.84 -12.94 -2.58
C ILE A 116 -0.32 -13.38 -1.68
N LEU A 117 -0.71 -12.54 -0.73
CA LEU A 117 -1.79 -12.86 0.21
C LEU A 117 -3.13 -13.07 -0.50
N GLN A 118 -3.48 -12.20 -1.45
CA GLN A 118 -4.73 -12.30 -2.22
C GLN A 118 -4.80 -13.58 -3.06
N ILE A 119 -3.72 -13.93 -3.76
CA ILE A 119 -3.66 -15.19 -4.52
C ILE A 119 -3.68 -16.40 -3.58
N SER A 120 -2.95 -16.33 -2.45
CA SER A 120 -2.92 -17.40 -1.46
C SER A 120 -4.28 -17.64 -0.83
N ASP A 121 -5.03 -16.59 -0.52
CA ASP A 121 -6.40 -16.71 -0.02
C ASP A 121 -7.35 -17.26 -1.10
N HIS A 122 -7.19 -16.83 -2.35
CA HIS A 122 -8.00 -17.32 -3.47
C HIS A 122 -7.84 -18.83 -3.71
N PHE A 123 -6.61 -19.34 -3.62
CA PHE A 123 -6.30 -20.75 -3.82
C PHE A 123 -6.21 -21.56 -2.52
N LYS A 124 -6.48 -20.94 -1.36
CA LYS A 124 -6.43 -21.55 -0.02
C LYS A 124 -5.10 -22.23 0.27
N ILE A 125 -4.02 -21.45 0.13
CA ILE A 125 -2.64 -21.89 0.41
C ILE A 125 -2.29 -21.59 1.87
N ASP A 126 -2.63 -22.53 2.76
CA ASP A 126 -2.46 -22.36 4.22
C ASP A 126 -1.02 -22.08 4.65
N ALA A 127 -0.04 -22.62 3.92
CA ALA A 127 1.38 -22.43 4.21
C ALA A 127 1.81 -20.95 4.19
N ILE A 128 1.15 -20.13 3.36
CA ILE A 128 1.42 -18.69 3.26
C ILE A 128 0.50 -17.92 4.20
N LEU A 129 -0.78 -18.30 4.28
CA LEU A 129 -1.78 -17.64 5.11
C LEU A 129 -1.45 -17.70 6.61
N LYS A 130 -0.72 -18.73 7.05
CA LYS A 130 -0.18 -18.79 8.42
C LYS A 130 0.66 -17.56 8.79
N TYR A 131 1.33 -16.95 7.82
CA TYR A 131 2.22 -15.80 8.02
C TYR A 131 1.56 -14.47 7.63
N GLU A 132 0.23 -14.43 7.50
CA GLU A 132 -0.49 -13.22 7.07
C GLU A 132 -0.19 -12.02 7.99
N PHE A 133 -0.10 -12.25 9.30
CA PHE A 133 0.19 -11.20 10.27
C PHE A 133 1.60 -10.62 10.07
N GLU A 134 2.61 -11.46 9.87
CA GLU A 134 3.98 -11.07 9.62
C GLU A 134 4.10 -10.29 8.31
N PHE A 135 3.39 -10.72 7.26
CA PHE A 135 3.33 -9.98 6.01
C PHE A 135 2.70 -8.60 6.16
N LYS A 136 1.62 -8.48 6.94
CA LYS A 136 1.00 -7.17 7.27
C LYS A 136 1.97 -6.28 8.03
N LEU A 137 2.69 -6.80 9.02
CA LEU A 137 3.72 -6.05 9.73
C LEU A 137 4.83 -5.54 8.79
N ILE A 138 5.29 -6.37 7.85
CA ILE A 138 6.30 -5.95 6.85
C ILE A 138 5.77 -4.80 5.99
N ILE A 139 4.50 -4.84 5.60
CA ILE A 139 3.85 -3.75 4.85
C ILE A 139 3.84 -2.46 5.69
N GLU A 140 3.43 -2.53 6.96
CA GLU A 140 3.38 -1.36 7.85
C GLU A 140 4.76 -0.75 8.09
N TYR A 141 5.78 -1.56 8.35
CA TYR A 141 7.17 -1.09 8.45
C TYR A 141 7.66 -0.47 7.15
N ASN A 142 7.32 -1.07 6.01
CA ASN A 142 7.70 -0.53 4.71
C ASN A 142 7.06 0.84 4.46
N GLU A 143 5.80 1.04 4.82
CA GLU A 143 5.09 2.32 4.67
C GLU A 143 5.71 3.42 5.54
N LEU A 144 6.05 3.11 6.80
CA LEU A 144 6.80 4.05 7.65
C LEU A 144 8.15 4.40 7.04
N PHE A 145 8.90 3.40 6.58
CA PHE A 145 10.17 3.63 5.93
C PHE A 145 10.03 4.48 4.66
N LEU A 146 8.98 4.24 3.87
CA LEU A 146 8.67 5.01 2.67
C LEU A 146 8.34 6.46 3.02
N PHE A 147 7.63 6.72 4.14
CA PHE A 147 7.39 8.07 4.64
C PHE A 147 8.72 8.82 4.89
N VAL A 148 9.64 8.19 5.62
CA VAL A 148 10.96 8.76 5.93
C VAL A 148 11.78 8.98 4.65
N LEU A 149 11.77 8.00 3.74
CA LEU A 149 12.50 8.08 2.48
C LEU A 149 11.98 9.21 1.59
N LEU A 150 10.65 9.37 1.48
CA LEU A 150 10.04 10.48 0.73
C LEU A 150 10.33 11.83 1.39
N THR A 151 10.36 11.89 2.72
CA THR A 151 10.74 13.11 3.45
C THR A 151 12.17 13.51 3.12
N PHE A 152 13.11 12.57 3.18
CA PHE A 152 14.50 12.83 2.83
C PHE A 152 14.68 13.20 1.35
N ASP A 153 14.03 12.49 0.43
CA ASP A 153 14.04 12.84 -0.99
C ASP A 153 13.42 14.23 -1.25
N THR A 154 12.46 14.67 -0.44
CA THR A 154 11.84 16.01 -0.53
C THR A 154 12.79 17.08 -0.03
N LEU A 155 13.44 16.86 1.12
CA LEU A 155 14.45 17.78 1.66
C LEU A 155 15.64 17.95 0.71
N LEU A 156 16.00 16.90 -0.02
CA LEU A 156 17.03 16.94 -1.07
C LEU A 156 16.52 17.43 -2.44
N CYS A 157 15.27 17.91 -2.52
CA CYS A 157 14.63 18.40 -3.76
C CYS A 157 14.75 17.42 -4.95
N ARG A 158 14.66 16.10 -4.69
CA ARG A 158 14.87 15.06 -5.70
C ARG A 158 13.61 14.80 -6.54
N GLY A 159 13.52 15.49 -7.67
CA GLY A 159 12.49 15.23 -8.68
C GLY A 159 11.09 15.54 -8.17
N THR A 160 10.15 14.59 -8.30
CA THR A 160 8.74 14.78 -7.91
C THR A 160 8.43 14.38 -6.46
N SER A 161 9.45 14.29 -5.60
CA SER A 161 9.35 13.77 -4.23
C SER A 161 8.40 14.58 -3.33
N GLY A 162 8.36 15.91 -3.47
CA GLY A 162 7.50 16.77 -2.66
C GLY A 162 6.00 16.46 -2.85
N TYR A 163 5.53 16.37 -4.10
CA TYR A 163 4.15 15.99 -4.40
C TYR A 163 3.86 14.56 -3.90
N ALA A 164 4.78 13.62 -4.12
CA ALA A 164 4.67 12.25 -3.64
C ALA A 164 4.52 12.18 -2.11
N LEU A 165 5.29 12.99 -1.37
CA LEU A 165 5.23 13.07 0.08
C LEU A 165 3.88 13.60 0.54
N VAL A 166 3.38 14.69 -0.03
CA VAL A 166 2.08 15.27 0.35
C VAL A 166 0.95 14.28 0.12
N MET A 167 0.90 13.64 -1.05
CA MET A 167 -0.13 12.64 -1.35
C MET A 167 -0.03 11.44 -0.40
N PHE A 168 1.18 10.92 -0.19
CA PHE A 168 1.39 9.79 0.72
C PHE A 168 1.04 10.14 2.17
N ALA A 169 1.42 11.33 2.64
CA ALA A 169 1.11 11.81 3.99
C ALA A 169 -0.40 11.97 4.20
N ALA A 170 -1.14 12.44 3.19
CA ALA A 170 -2.60 12.54 3.26
C ALA A 170 -3.24 11.15 3.44
N PHE A 171 -2.85 10.15 2.64
CA PHE A 171 -3.36 8.78 2.79
C PHE A 171 -2.91 8.14 4.09
N PHE A 172 -1.65 8.32 4.47
CA PHE A 172 -1.12 7.77 5.72
C PHE A 172 -1.86 8.35 6.93
N SER A 173 -2.20 9.64 6.91
CA SER A 173 -3.02 10.28 7.95
C SER A 173 -4.42 9.67 8.04
N LEU A 174 -5.08 9.44 6.89
CA LEU A 174 -6.37 8.74 6.86
C LEU A 174 -6.25 7.32 7.43
N LYS A 175 -5.20 6.59 7.08
CA LYS A 175 -4.94 5.25 7.57
C LYS A 175 -4.79 5.21 9.09
N ILE A 176 -4.07 6.17 9.69
CA ILE A 176 -3.95 6.31 11.15
C ILE A 176 -5.31 6.57 11.81
N MET A 177 -6.19 7.36 11.16
CA MET A 177 -7.49 7.69 11.72
C MET A 177 -8.44 6.49 11.74
N PHE A 178 -8.44 5.69 10.67
CA PHE A 178 -9.42 4.61 10.46
C PHE A 178 -8.92 3.22 10.85
N ASN A 179 -7.61 3.01 11.04
CA ASN A 179 -7.05 1.70 11.35
C ASN A 179 -6.36 1.70 12.73
N ASP A 180 -7.00 1.02 13.68
CA ASP A 180 -6.51 0.94 15.05
C ASP A 180 -5.18 0.17 15.18
N ASN A 181 -4.93 -0.81 14.30
CA ASN A 181 -3.67 -1.56 14.29
C ASN A 181 -2.49 -0.63 13.99
N ILE A 182 -2.64 0.26 13.00
CA ILE A 182 -1.59 1.22 12.63
C ILE A 182 -1.36 2.23 13.75
N ARG A 183 -2.42 2.66 14.43
CA ARG A 183 -2.31 3.56 15.58
C ARG A 183 -1.48 2.92 16.70
N GLN A 184 -1.78 1.66 17.04
CA GLN A 184 -1.02 0.91 18.04
C GLN A 184 0.41 0.65 17.59
N PHE A 185 0.62 0.33 16.32
CA PHE A 185 1.95 0.14 15.74
C PHE A 185 2.80 1.41 15.83
N ILE A 186 2.27 2.56 15.41
CA ILE A 186 2.95 3.86 15.54
C ILE A 186 3.26 4.17 17.01
N TYR A 187 2.31 3.91 17.92
CA TYR A 187 2.55 4.10 19.35
C TYR A 187 3.71 3.22 19.84
N SER A 188 3.73 1.94 19.47
CA SER A 188 4.81 1.01 19.81
C SER A 188 6.17 1.47 19.27
N PHE A 189 6.18 2.04 18.05
CA PHE A 189 7.38 2.58 17.43
C PHE A 189 7.86 3.83 18.17
N VAL A 190 6.96 4.74 18.54
CA VAL A 190 7.26 5.93 19.35
C VAL A 190 7.85 5.54 20.71
N VAL A 191 7.29 4.53 21.38
CA VAL A 191 7.84 4.02 22.66
C VAL A 191 9.23 3.41 22.47
N ARG A 192 9.46 2.67 21.38
CA ARG A 192 10.79 2.12 21.07
C ARG A 192 11.80 3.23 20.78
N LEU A 193 11.42 4.25 20.02
CA LEU A 193 12.24 5.44 19.80
C LEU A 193 12.51 6.16 21.12
N ASP A 194 11.54 6.24 22.01
CA ASP A 194 11.72 6.85 23.32
C ASP A 194 12.83 6.17 24.11
N GLY A 195 12.85 4.85 24.14
CA GLY A 195 13.92 4.08 24.80
C GLY A 195 15.33 4.34 24.24
N VAL A 196 15.44 4.85 23.00
CA VAL A 196 16.72 5.23 22.37
C VAL A 196 17.04 6.71 22.60
N MET A 197 16.04 7.58 22.44
CA MET A 197 16.19 9.04 22.56
C MET A 197 16.41 9.48 24.00
N SER A 198 15.75 8.83 24.97
CA SER A 198 15.96 9.09 26.41
C SER A 198 17.37 8.73 26.90
N LYS A 199 18.12 7.90 26.16
CA LYS A 199 19.51 7.53 26.46
C LYS A 199 20.54 8.50 25.87
N GLN A 200 20.10 9.48 25.09
CA GLN A 200 21.00 10.46 24.48
C GLN A 200 21.50 11.47 25.51
N LYS A 201 22.81 11.72 25.50
CA LYS A 201 23.45 12.70 26.40
C LYS A 201 23.35 14.14 25.92
N ASN A 202 22.90 14.37 24.68
CA ASN A 202 22.81 15.70 24.09
C ASN A 202 21.51 16.39 24.54
N GLU A 203 21.64 17.43 25.36
CA GLU A 203 20.52 18.21 25.90
C GLU A 203 19.60 18.77 24.81
N LYS A 204 20.14 19.21 23.67
CA LYS A 204 19.33 19.76 22.55
C LYS A 204 18.41 18.71 21.92
N ILE A 205 18.86 17.46 21.86
CA ILE A 205 18.05 16.36 21.31
C ILE A 205 16.99 15.94 22.33
N LEU A 206 17.35 15.96 23.62
CA LEU A 206 16.43 15.61 24.70
C LEU A 206 15.27 16.61 24.83
N THR A 207 15.54 17.91 24.76
CA THR A 207 14.49 18.95 24.80
C THR A 207 13.55 18.83 23.60
N LEU A 208 14.11 18.71 22.40
CA LEU A 208 13.35 18.58 21.15
C LEU A 208 12.49 17.30 21.14
N TRP A 209 13.00 16.20 21.71
CA TRP A 209 12.22 14.97 21.89
C TRP A 209 11.08 15.14 22.90
N THR A 210 11.32 15.87 23.99
CA THR A 210 10.31 16.15 25.02
C THR A 210 9.17 17.01 24.47
N ASP A 211 9.48 18.00 23.62
CA ASP A 211 8.49 18.81 22.92
C ASP A 211 7.62 17.98 21.96
N ILE A 212 8.25 17.06 21.22
CA ILE A 212 7.54 16.11 20.34
C ILE A 212 6.59 15.22 21.16
N LYS A 213 7.03 14.70 22.31
CA LYS A 213 6.17 13.91 23.20
C LYS A 213 4.97 14.70 23.70
N ASN A 214 5.21 15.92 24.18
CA ASN A 214 4.15 16.79 24.70
C ASN A 214 3.11 17.12 23.62
N PHE A 215 3.53 17.22 22.36
CA PHE A 215 2.61 17.37 21.23
C PHE A 215 1.79 16.11 20.95
N LEU A 216 2.40 14.93 21.04
CA LEU A 216 1.73 13.66 20.79
C LEU A 216 0.72 13.29 21.90
N ASP A 217 1.05 13.54 23.17
CA ASP A 217 0.14 13.25 24.29
C ASP A 217 -1.02 14.25 24.42
N LYS A 218 -0.86 15.51 23.98
CA LYS A 218 -1.97 16.50 23.92
C LYS A 218 -3.06 16.16 22.90
N LYS A 219 -2.82 15.19 22.01
CA LYS A 219 -3.75 14.74 20.97
C LYS A 219 -4.47 13.43 21.31
N LYS A 220 -4.26 12.89 22.52
CA LYS A 220 -5.11 11.82 23.09
C LYS A 220 -6.50 12.34 23.43
#